data_AF-A0A3N2MLT5-F1
#
_entry.id   AF-A0A3N2MLT5-F1
#
_cell.length_a   1.000
_cell.length_b   1.000
_cell.length_c   1.000
_cell.angle_alpha   90.00
_cell.angle_beta   90.00
_cell.angle_gamma   90.00
#
_symmetry.space_group_name_H-M   'P 1'
#
loop_
_entity.id
_entity.type
_entity.pdbx_description
1 polymer ?
#
loop_
_entity_poly.entity_id
_entity_poly.type
_entity_poly.pdbx_seq_one_letter_code
_entity_poly.pdbx_strand_id
1 'polypeptide(L)'
;MLEKRNKIMVMTNRIFTIIASLMLIASVPCTAKGSDSSAETSTQDSIIVSGRFRNIAERMPRTATIIECDPSDKSVREICELDSNDSFCHKIPLSYPHTFTVNYNRRNFINAFAAPGDSIYMDIDASTSPLSVSFSGDHAEINQQYNSAFQYMSPLINAVHLPADTVAFEEYMHVMCVH
;
A
#
# COMPACT_ATOMS: atom_id res chain seq x y z
N MET A 1 1.50 28.55 -15.79
CA MET A 1 2.08 27.67 -14.74
C MET A 1 1.20 27.59 -13.48
N LEU A 2 0.69 28.70 -12.95
CA LEU A 2 -0.18 28.70 -11.76
C LEU A 2 -1.51 27.94 -11.96
N GLU A 3 -2.13 28.10 -13.13
CA GLU A 3 -3.41 27.45 -13.48
C GLU A 3 -3.27 25.93 -13.62
N LYS A 4 -2.14 25.45 -14.16
CA LYS A 4 -1.81 24.02 -14.28
C LYS A 4 -1.64 23.39 -12.88
N ARG A 5 -0.98 24.09 -11.95
CA ARG A 5 -0.83 23.68 -10.54
C ARG A 5 -2.17 23.63 -9.81
N ASN A 6 -3.06 24.61 -10.01
CA ASN A 6 -4.39 24.59 -9.40
C ASN A 6 -5.26 23.45 -9.94
N LYS A 7 -5.21 23.16 -11.25
CA LYS A 7 -5.95 22.03 -11.84
C LYS A 7 -5.45 20.68 -11.31
N ILE A 8 -4.13 20.52 -11.17
CA ILE A 8 -3.52 19.34 -10.54
C ILE A 8 -4.01 19.22 -9.09
N MET A 9 -3.87 20.27 -8.27
CA MET A 9 -4.27 20.24 -6.86
C MET A 9 -5.77 19.93 -6.65
N VAL A 10 -6.65 20.53 -7.46
CA VAL A 10 -8.10 20.31 -7.36
C VAL A 10 -8.50 18.90 -7.81
N MET A 11 -7.87 18.34 -8.83
CA MET A 11 -8.16 16.97 -9.28
C MET A 11 -7.54 15.92 -8.37
N THR A 12 -6.31 16.13 -7.88
CA THR A 12 -5.69 15.26 -6.86
C THR A 12 -6.59 15.19 -5.63
N ASN A 13 -7.10 16.32 -5.13
CA ASN A 13 -8.02 16.35 -4.00
C ASN A 13 -9.33 15.58 -4.29
N ARG A 14 -9.86 15.66 -5.51
CA ARG A 14 -11.06 14.91 -5.93
C ARG A 14 -10.83 13.40 -6.04
N ILE A 15 -9.69 12.96 -6.57
CA ILE A 15 -9.35 11.53 -6.68
C ILE A 15 -9.07 10.95 -5.28
N PHE A 16 -8.36 11.69 -4.42
CA PHE A 16 -8.21 11.32 -3.01
C PHE A 16 -9.56 11.25 -2.29
N THR A 17 -10.48 12.18 -2.57
CA THR A 17 -11.83 12.12 -2.01
C THR A 17 -12.59 10.87 -2.49
N ILE A 18 -12.45 10.49 -3.77
CA ILE A 18 -13.10 9.28 -4.31
C ILE A 18 -12.50 8.01 -3.68
N ILE A 19 -11.18 7.91 -3.57
CA ILE A 19 -10.51 6.75 -2.95
C ILE A 19 -10.80 6.69 -1.45
N ALA A 20 -10.77 7.81 -0.73
CA ALA A 20 -11.16 7.90 0.68
C ALA A 20 -12.65 7.58 0.89
N SER A 21 -13.52 7.95 -0.05
CA SER A 21 -14.95 7.59 -0.02
C SER A 21 -15.18 6.10 -0.27
N LEU A 22 -14.40 5.46 -1.14
CA LEU A 22 -14.40 4.01 -1.35
C LEU A 22 -13.92 3.26 -0.09
N MET A 23 -12.98 3.83 0.67
CA MET A 23 -12.50 3.28 1.95
C MET A 23 -13.54 3.42 3.09
N LEU A 24 -14.39 4.45 3.05
CA LEU A 24 -15.48 4.68 4.01
C LEU A 24 -16.69 3.73 3.83
N ILE A 25 -16.87 3.14 2.64
CA ILE A 25 -17.96 2.20 2.37
C ILE A 25 -17.65 0.79 2.92
N ALA A 26 -16.37 0.47 3.17
CA ALA A 26 -15.98 -0.77 3.84
C ALA A 26 -16.17 -0.74 5.37
N SER A 27 -16.45 0.44 5.94
CA SER A 27 -16.79 0.64 7.36
C SER A 27 -18.30 0.71 7.60
N VAL A 28 -19.09 -0.17 6.97
CA VAL A 28 -20.45 -0.44 7.46
C VAL A 28 -20.33 -1.54 8.51
N PRO A 29 -20.47 -1.24 9.82
CA PRO A 29 -20.53 -2.29 10.82
C PRO A 29 -21.80 -3.10 10.59
N CYS A 30 -21.64 -4.37 10.20
CA CYS A 30 -22.65 -5.38 10.49
C CYS A 30 -22.90 -5.34 12.00
N THR A 31 -24.12 -5.00 12.40
CA THR A 31 -24.54 -4.90 13.80
C THR A 31 -24.49 -6.28 14.47
N ALA A 32 -23.32 -6.64 15.00
CA ALA A 32 -23.19 -7.65 16.03
C ALA A 32 -23.06 -6.94 17.38
N LYS A 33 -24.05 -7.17 18.25
CA LYS A 33 -24.06 -6.67 19.64
C LYS A 33 -22.83 -7.16 20.40
N GLY A 34 -22.18 -6.24 21.12
CA GLY A 34 -21.51 -6.55 22.39
C GLY A 34 -20.00 -6.39 22.41
N SER A 35 -19.53 -5.20 22.77
CA SER A 35 -18.63 -4.89 23.89
C SER A 35 -17.90 -3.59 23.59
N ASP A 36 -18.14 -2.58 24.42
CA ASP A 36 -17.40 -1.32 24.40
C ASP A 36 -15.93 -1.61 24.73
N SER A 37 -15.09 -1.67 23.69
CA SER A 37 -13.65 -1.54 23.82
C SER A 37 -13.31 -0.08 23.53
N SER A 38 -12.94 0.66 24.58
CA SER A 38 -12.29 1.96 24.42
C SER A 38 -11.02 1.75 23.61
N ALA A 39 -10.98 2.30 22.39
CA ALA A 39 -9.75 2.34 21.59
C ALA A 39 -8.68 3.09 22.40
N GLU A 40 -7.72 2.36 22.96
CA GLU A 40 -6.49 2.96 23.45
C GLU A 40 -5.81 3.64 22.26
N THR A 41 -5.63 4.95 22.35
CA THR A 41 -4.81 5.69 21.39
C THR A 41 -3.39 5.18 21.53
N SER A 42 -2.98 4.27 20.65
CA SER A 42 -1.60 3.81 20.52
C SER A 42 -0.66 5.01 20.53
N THR A 43 0.31 5.02 21.45
CA THR A 43 1.39 6.02 21.48
C THR A 43 2.48 5.72 20.45
N GLN A 44 2.31 4.63 19.69
CA GLN A 44 3.25 4.21 18.67
C GLN A 44 3.01 5.03 17.40
N ASP A 45 4.09 5.33 16.69
CA ASP A 45 4.15 6.16 15.49
C ASP A 45 4.73 5.39 14.29
N SER A 46 4.68 4.07 14.39
CA SER A 46 5.40 3.14 13.53
C SER A 46 4.75 1.77 13.54
N ILE A 47 5.07 0.97 12.52
CA ILE A 47 4.64 -0.42 12.38
C ILE A 47 5.83 -1.34 12.17
N ILE A 48 5.64 -2.63 12.42
CA ILE A 48 6.57 -3.68 12.01
C ILE A 48 6.07 -4.32 10.72
N VAL A 49 6.90 -4.30 9.70
CA VAL A 49 6.63 -4.95 8.42
C VAL A 49 7.66 -6.04 8.24
N SER A 50 7.18 -7.27 8.14
CA SER A 50 8.01 -8.45 7.98
C SER A 50 7.48 -9.33 6.86
N GLY A 51 8.35 -10.17 6.32
CA GLY A 51 7.91 -11.12 5.31
C GLY A 51 9.02 -12.04 4.85
N ARG A 52 8.60 -13.02 4.06
CA ARG A 52 9.48 -14.00 3.43
C ARG A 52 9.11 -14.14 1.97
N PHE A 53 10.13 -14.11 1.13
CA PHE A 53 10.01 -14.45 -0.28
C PHE A 53 10.34 -15.93 -0.47
N ARG A 54 9.50 -16.62 -1.23
CA ARG A 54 9.71 -17.99 -1.70
C ARG A 54 9.94 -17.99 -3.20
N ASN A 55 10.64 -19.00 -3.69
CA ASN A 55 10.84 -19.25 -5.12
C ASN A 55 11.47 -18.06 -5.90
N ILE A 56 12.41 -17.34 -5.27
CA ILE A 56 13.16 -16.28 -5.96
C ILE A 56 14.06 -16.90 -7.04
N ALA A 57 13.81 -16.56 -8.31
CA ALA A 57 14.66 -17.02 -9.41
C ALA A 57 16.10 -16.47 -9.28
N GLU A 58 17.08 -17.19 -9.82
CA GLU A 58 18.52 -16.90 -9.65
C GLU A 58 18.90 -15.45 -9.99
N ARG A 59 18.28 -14.87 -11.03
CA ARG A 59 18.58 -13.50 -11.52
C ARG A 59 17.76 -12.38 -10.87
N MET A 60 16.88 -12.71 -9.93
CA MET A 60 15.97 -11.73 -9.32
C MET A 60 16.65 -10.98 -8.15
N PRO A 61 16.25 -9.74 -7.84
CA PRO A 61 16.85 -9.02 -6.71
C PRO A 61 16.54 -9.70 -5.38
N ARG A 62 17.48 -9.59 -4.42
CA ARG A 62 17.27 -9.94 -2.99
C ARG A 62 17.03 -8.67 -2.18
N THR A 63 16.30 -7.75 -2.79
CA THR A 63 15.92 -6.48 -2.19
C THR A 63 14.45 -6.21 -2.50
N ALA A 64 13.78 -5.62 -1.53
CA ALA A 64 12.44 -5.06 -1.66
C ALA A 64 12.46 -3.62 -1.15
N THR A 65 11.48 -2.82 -1.54
CA THR A 65 11.32 -1.46 -1.00
C THR A 65 9.98 -1.37 -0.30
N ILE A 66 9.99 -0.99 0.97
CA ILE A 66 8.78 -0.62 1.71
C ILE A 66 8.56 0.88 1.50
N ILE A 67 7.36 1.25 1.07
CA ILE A 67 6.96 2.62 0.75
C ILE A 67 5.77 2.96 1.63
N GLU A 68 5.96 3.87 2.59
CA GLU A 68 4.86 4.49 3.33
C GLU A 68 4.08 5.40 2.37
N CYS A 69 2.75 5.25 2.31
CA CYS A 69 1.92 5.97 1.34
C CYS A 69 1.24 7.20 1.91
N ASP A 70 1.98 7.96 2.73
CA ASP A 70 1.61 9.30 3.11
C ASP A 70 1.77 10.25 1.90
N PRO A 71 0.74 11.02 1.51
CA PRO A 71 0.83 11.94 0.36
C PRO A 71 1.68 13.19 0.64
N SER A 72 2.14 13.40 1.87
CA SER A 72 3.03 14.48 2.25
C SER A 72 4.50 14.18 1.90
N ASP A 73 5.34 15.21 2.04
CA ASP A 73 6.79 15.11 1.90
C ASP A 73 7.46 14.28 3.01
N LYS A 74 6.69 13.75 3.97
CA LYS A 74 7.17 12.92 5.07
C LYS A 74 7.19 11.42 4.75
N SER A 75 6.61 11.00 3.62
CA SER A 75 6.61 9.60 3.20
C SER A 75 8.01 9.01 3.19
N VAL A 76 8.16 7.89 3.90
CA VAL A 76 9.42 7.13 3.96
C VAL A 76 9.45 6.02 2.92
N ARG A 77 10.62 5.85 2.30
CA ARG A 77 10.94 4.70 1.45
C ARG A 77 12.16 3.98 2.04
N GLU A 78 11.96 2.75 2.43
CA GLU A 78 13.00 1.93 3.05
C GLU A 78 13.36 0.76 2.12
N ILE A 79 14.63 0.68 1.74
CA ILE A 79 15.14 -0.47 0.99
C ILE A 79 15.51 -1.55 2.00
N CYS A 80 14.93 -2.73 1.82
CA CYS A 80 15.13 -3.90 2.66
C CYS A 80 15.94 -4.93 1.90
N GLU A 81 17.11 -5.30 2.43
CA GLU A 81 17.85 -6.47 1.96
C GLU A 81 17.26 -7.73 2.57
N LEU A 82 17.10 -8.78 1.76
CA LEU A 82 16.66 -10.07 2.24
C LEU A 82 17.81 -10.79 2.94
N ASP A 83 17.53 -11.42 4.07
CA ASP A 83 18.48 -12.25 4.80
C ASP A 83 18.76 -13.58 4.08
N SER A 84 19.58 -14.43 4.70
CA SER A 84 19.92 -15.76 4.16
C SER A 84 18.73 -16.73 4.04
N ASN A 85 17.58 -16.40 4.62
CA ASN A 85 16.33 -17.14 4.53
C ASN A 85 15.33 -16.47 3.58
N ASP A 86 15.79 -15.54 2.73
CA ASP A 86 14.98 -14.73 1.84
C ASP A 86 13.88 -13.94 2.59
N SER A 87 14.18 -13.53 3.83
CA SER A 87 13.23 -12.85 4.74
C SER A 87 13.68 -11.44 5.08
N PHE A 88 12.74 -10.60 5.53
CA PHE A 88 13.00 -9.24 6.00
C PHE A 88 12.11 -8.91 7.20
N CYS A 89 12.56 -7.97 8.04
CA CYS A 89 11.80 -7.44 9.16
C CYS A 89 12.28 -6.03 9.46
N HIS A 90 11.42 -5.05 9.24
CA HIS A 90 11.75 -3.63 9.35
C HIS A 90 10.66 -2.89 10.13
N LYS A 91 11.09 -1.89 10.89
CA LYS A 91 10.22 -0.96 11.59
C LYS A 91 10.13 0.32 10.78
N ILE A 92 8.96 0.61 10.20
CA ILE A 92 8.76 1.82 9.41
C ILE A 92 7.88 2.83 10.15
N PRO A 93 8.13 4.16 10.00
CA PRO A 93 7.22 5.18 10.48
C PRO A 93 5.83 5.06 9.84
N LEU A 94 4.79 5.25 10.65
CA LEU A 94 3.39 5.31 10.24
C LEU A 94 2.61 6.03 11.34
N SER A 95 2.30 7.31 11.13
CA SER A 95 1.79 8.19 12.19
C SER A 95 0.26 8.17 12.39
N TYR A 96 -0.48 7.59 11.45
CA TYR A 96 -1.93 7.37 11.52
C TYR A 96 -2.30 6.17 10.63
N PRO A 97 -3.48 5.55 10.79
CA PRO A 97 -3.85 4.41 9.97
C PRO A 97 -3.99 4.76 8.49
N HIS A 98 -3.17 4.14 7.65
CA HIS A 98 -3.19 4.30 6.20
C HIS A 98 -2.48 3.12 5.51
N THR A 99 -2.23 3.26 4.21
CA THR A 99 -1.66 2.17 3.40
C THR A 99 -0.16 2.30 3.26
N PHE A 100 0.50 1.18 3.01
CA PHE A 100 1.89 1.10 2.60
C PHE A 100 2.03 0.06 1.48
N THR A 101 3.15 0.11 0.77
CA THR A 101 3.42 -0.79 -0.35
C THR A 101 4.77 -1.48 -0.17
N VAL A 102 4.82 -2.79 -0.42
CA VAL A 102 6.07 -3.50 -0.66
C VAL A 102 6.24 -3.63 -2.17
N ASN A 103 7.24 -2.93 -2.72
CA ASN A 103 7.64 -3.03 -4.11
C ASN A 103 8.78 -4.06 -4.26
N TYR A 104 8.60 -5.00 -5.18
CA TYR A 104 9.59 -6.02 -5.51
C TYR A 104 9.81 -6.09 -7.02
N ASN A 105 11.08 -6.06 -7.43
CA ASN A 105 11.47 -6.12 -8.85
C ASN A 105 10.72 -5.11 -9.75
N ARG A 106 10.56 -3.87 -9.25
CA ARG A 106 9.92 -2.71 -9.90
C ARG A 106 8.44 -2.84 -10.21
N ARG A 107 7.99 -3.94 -10.83
CA ARG A 107 6.62 -4.09 -11.33
C ARG A 107 5.66 -4.81 -10.39
N ASN A 108 6.16 -5.36 -9.28
CA ASN A 108 5.31 -6.05 -8.32
C ASN A 108 5.08 -5.18 -7.10
N PHE A 109 3.80 -4.89 -6.84
CA PHE A 109 3.35 -4.07 -5.73
C PHE A 109 2.42 -4.92 -4.87
N ILE A 110 2.78 -5.04 -3.60
CA ILE A 110 1.94 -5.66 -2.58
C ILE A 110 1.44 -4.51 -1.72
N ASN A 111 0.14 -4.28 -1.73
CA ASN A 111 -0.47 -3.14 -1.04
C ASN A 111 -1.14 -3.64 0.24
N ALA A 112 -0.89 -2.94 1.34
CA ALA A 112 -1.45 -3.29 2.65
C ALA A 112 -1.86 -2.04 3.42
N PHE A 113 -2.79 -2.22 4.34
CA PHE A 113 -3.22 -1.28 5.35
C PHE A 113 -2.60 -1.66 6.70
N ALA A 114 -2.27 -0.63 7.48
CA ALA A 114 -1.89 -0.79 8.88
C ALA A 114 -2.25 0.47 9.69
N ALA A 115 -2.34 0.30 10.99
CA ALA A 115 -2.45 1.33 12.02
C ALA A 115 -1.14 1.40 12.84
N PRO A 116 -0.83 2.55 13.48
CA PRO A 116 0.36 2.67 14.29
C PRO A 116 0.39 1.64 15.42
N GLY A 117 1.45 0.83 15.43
CA GLY A 117 1.67 -0.26 16.38
C GLY A 117 1.45 -1.66 15.84
N ASP A 118 0.90 -1.78 14.65
CA ASP A 118 0.65 -3.07 14.02
C ASP A 118 1.93 -3.82 13.65
N SER A 119 1.81 -5.13 13.60
CA SER A 119 2.79 -6.05 13.04
C SER A 119 2.20 -6.83 11.88
N ILE A 120 2.70 -6.58 10.68
CA ILE A 120 2.26 -7.21 9.44
C ILE A 120 3.31 -8.23 9.00
N TYR A 121 2.86 -9.45 8.66
CA TYR A 121 3.70 -10.48 8.06
C TYR A 121 3.15 -10.89 6.68
N MET A 122 4.05 -11.02 5.70
CA MET A 122 3.75 -11.43 4.33
C MET A 122 4.54 -12.69 3.93
N ASP A 123 3.83 -13.74 3.51
CA ASP A 123 4.43 -14.88 2.79
C ASP A 123 4.20 -14.69 1.30
N ILE A 124 5.30 -14.49 0.55
CA ILE A 124 5.30 -14.00 -0.82
C ILE A 124 5.88 -15.07 -1.75
N ASP A 125 5.10 -15.55 -2.72
CA ASP A 125 5.60 -16.42 -3.78
C ASP A 125 6.08 -15.57 -4.97
N ALA A 126 7.40 -15.53 -5.18
CA ALA A 126 8.02 -14.76 -6.24
C ALA A 126 7.94 -15.41 -7.63
N SER A 127 7.39 -16.64 -7.73
CA SER A 127 7.26 -17.36 -9.00
C SER A 127 6.02 -17.01 -9.82
N THR A 128 5.08 -16.24 -9.26
CA THR A 128 3.83 -15.85 -9.93
C THR A 128 3.87 -14.40 -10.45
N SER A 129 2.97 -14.07 -11.37
CA SER A 129 2.80 -12.70 -11.87
C SER A 129 1.29 -12.38 -12.01
N PRO A 130 0.73 -11.46 -11.20
CA PRO A 130 1.36 -10.76 -10.06
C PRO A 130 1.82 -11.72 -8.96
N LEU A 131 2.62 -11.24 -8.01
CA LEU A 131 3.06 -12.04 -6.86
C LEU A 131 1.86 -12.51 -6.04
N SER A 132 1.87 -13.78 -5.66
CA SER A 132 0.91 -14.36 -4.73
C SER A 132 1.37 -14.07 -3.32
N VAL A 133 0.46 -13.55 -2.48
CA VAL A 133 0.75 -13.16 -1.11
C VAL A 133 -0.32 -13.70 -0.17
N SER A 134 0.13 -14.23 0.96
CA SER A 134 -0.69 -14.50 2.13
C SER A 134 -0.27 -13.58 3.28
N PHE A 135 -1.25 -12.97 3.94
CA PHE A 135 -1.02 -12.09 5.08
C PHE A 135 -1.29 -12.79 6.41
N SER A 136 -0.52 -12.45 7.44
CA SER A 136 -0.79 -12.77 8.84
C SER A 136 -0.37 -11.62 9.76
N GLY A 137 -0.77 -11.68 11.03
CA GLY A 137 -0.61 -10.56 11.97
C GLY A 137 -1.83 -9.64 11.95
N ASP A 138 -1.61 -8.36 12.23
CA ASP A 138 -2.70 -7.39 12.31
C ASP A 138 -3.34 -7.12 10.94
N HIS A 139 -4.65 -6.94 10.93
CA HIS A 139 -5.45 -6.70 9.72
C HIS A 139 -5.25 -7.71 8.57
N ALA A 140 -4.80 -8.94 8.84
CA ALA A 140 -4.47 -9.92 7.81
C ALA A 140 -5.62 -10.18 6.81
N GLU A 141 -6.86 -10.34 7.30
CA GLU A 141 -8.02 -10.57 6.43
C GLU A 141 -8.31 -9.36 5.52
N ILE A 142 -8.26 -8.15 6.09
CA ILE A 142 -8.45 -6.90 5.34
C ILE A 142 -7.34 -6.76 4.29
N ASN A 143 -6.10 -7.03 4.66
CA ASN A 143 -4.95 -6.96 3.75
C ASN A 143 -5.03 -7.99 2.62
N GLN A 144 -5.53 -9.19 2.91
CA GLN A 144 -5.79 -10.18 1.88
C GLN A 144 -6.81 -9.68 0.85
N GLN A 145 -7.94 -9.12 1.32
CA GLN A 145 -8.99 -8.59 0.44
C GLN A 145 -8.52 -7.35 -0.31
N TYR A 146 -7.87 -6.42 0.39
CA TYR A 146 -7.39 -5.15 -0.15
C TYR A 146 -6.34 -5.36 -1.25
N ASN A 147 -5.31 -6.16 -0.99
CA ASN A 147 -4.29 -6.47 -1.99
C ASN A 147 -4.89 -7.15 -3.22
N SER A 148 -5.80 -8.11 -3.02
CA SER A 148 -6.48 -8.80 -4.12
C SER A 148 -7.32 -7.84 -4.97
N ALA A 149 -8.09 -6.97 -4.32
CA ALA A 149 -8.88 -5.94 -5.01
C ALA A 149 -7.97 -4.98 -5.80
N PHE A 150 -6.85 -4.59 -5.22
CA PHE A 150 -5.88 -3.72 -5.89
C PHE A 150 -5.26 -4.38 -7.12
N GLN A 151 -4.84 -5.65 -7.01
CA GLN A 151 -4.30 -6.41 -8.13
C GLN A 151 -5.33 -6.55 -9.27
N TYR A 152 -6.60 -6.73 -8.94
CA TYR A 152 -7.69 -6.77 -9.92
C TYR A 152 -7.93 -5.40 -10.59
N MET A 153 -7.89 -4.32 -9.82
CA MET A 153 -8.18 -2.97 -10.29
C MET A 153 -7.01 -2.31 -11.03
N SER A 154 -5.77 -2.68 -10.74
CA SER A 154 -4.57 -2.03 -11.27
C SER A 154 -4.53 -1.97 -12.81
N PRO A 155 -4.85 -3.05 -13.56
CA PRO A 155 -4.94 -2.98 -15.01
C PRO A 155 -6.01 -2.01 -15.52
N LEU A 156 -7.15 -1.91 -14.81
CA LEU A 156 -8.25 -1.02 -15.17
C LEU A 156 -7.87 0.46 -14.97
N ILE A 157 -7.21 0.74 -13.85
CA ILE A 157 -6.71 2.09 -13.52
C ILE A 157 -5.66 2.52 -14.55
N ASN A 158 -4.75 1.62 -14.92
CA ASN A 158 -3.69 1.90 -15.89
C ASN A 158 -4.15 1.92 -17.36
N ALA A 159 -5.38 1.49 -17.66
CA ALA A 159 -5.94 1.54 -19.01
C ALA A 159 -6.65 2.86 -19.35
N VAL A 160 -6.70 3.81 -18.40
CA VAL A 160 -7.37 5.10 -18.58
C VAL A 160 -6.59 5.97 -19.56
N HIS A 161 -7.23 6.33 -20.68
CA HIS A 161 -6.71 7.32 -21.61
C HIS A 161 -7.25 8.69 -21.24
N LEU A 162 -6.39 9.55 -20.70
CA LEU A 162 -6.76 10.92 -20.43
C LEU A 162 -6.80 11.74 -21.73
N PRO A 163 -7.68 12.75 -21.85
CA PRO A 163 -7.70 13.66 -22.99
C PRO A 163 -6.34 14.37 -23.19
N ALA A 164 -5.98 14.66 -24.45
CA ALA A 164 -4.66 15.21 -24.80
C ALA A 164 -4.34 16.60 -24.20
N ASP A 165 -5.35 17.33 -23.71
CA ASP A 165 -5.22 18.62 -23.03
C ASP A 165 -5.05 18.50 -21.51
N THR A 166 -5.02 17.28 -20.98
CA THR A 166 -4.75 17.00 -19.57
C THR A 166 -3.27 16.72 -19.31
N VAL A 167 -2.89 16.72 -18.04
CA VAL A 167 -1.54 16.30 -17.63
C VAL A 167 -1.38 14.80 -17.92
N ALA A 168 -0.17 14.36 -18.27
CA ALA A 168 0.10 12.95 -18.55
C ALA A 168 -0.35 12.08 -17.37
N PHE A 169 -0.92 10.90 -17.64
CA PHE A 169 -1.44 10.01 -16.61
C PHE A 169 -0.35 9.61 -15.61
N GLU A 170 0.87 9.42 -16.10
CA GLU A 170 2.07 9.09 -15.31
C GLU A 170 2.39 10.18 -14.27
N GLU A 171 2.19 11.45 -14.61
CA GLU A 171 2.39 12.57 -13.68
C GLU A 171 1.34 12.59 -12.55
N TYR A 172 0.14 12.04 -12.76
CA TYR A 172 -0.85 11.84 -11.70
C TYR A 172 -0.53 10.61 -10.83
N MET A 173 -0.01 9.55 -11.45
CA MET A 173 0.27 8.29 -10.77
C MET A 173 1.47 8.37 -9.84
N HIS A 174 2.42 9.30 -10.03
CA HIS A 174 3.52 9.51 -9.07
C HIS A 174 3.07 9.86 -7.65
N VAL A 175 1.84 10.38 -7.47
CA VAL A 175 1.25 10.69 -6.16
C VAL A 175 0.63 9.45 -5.52
N MET A 176 0.27 8.45 -6.32
CA MET A 176 -0.26 7.18 -5.85
C MET A 176 0.92 6.21 -5.74
N CYS A 177 1.05 5.43 -4.66
CA CYS A 177 2.09 4.41 -4.51
C CYS A 177 1.95 3.21 -5.48
N VAL A 178 1.88 3.44 -6.79
CA VAL A 178 1.37 2.44 -7.76
C VAL A 178 2.31 2.27 -8.96
N HIS A 179 3.57 2.72 -8.90
CA HIS A 179 4.55 2.58 -9.99
C HIS A 179 5.99 2.46 -9.50
#